data_AF-A0A3D3H7T3-F1
#
_entry.id   AF-A0A3D3H7T3-F1
#
_cell.length_a   1.000
_cell.length_b   1.000
_cell.length_c   1.000
_cell.angle_alpha   90.00
_cell.angle_beta   90.00
_cell.angle_gamma   90.00
#
_symmetry.space_group_name_H-M   'P 1'
#
loop_
_entity.id
_entity.type
_entity.pdbx_description
1 polymer ?
#
loop_
_entity_poly.entity_id
_entity_poly.type
_entity_poly.pdbx_seq_one_letter_code
_entity_poly.pdbx_strand_id
1 'polypeptide(L)'
;MTAGRDRPTFTAEERGETSVPVRWLARTVMIIAIGVLVVAVVIVGNVVAGNSMPWVIGPTAAASPTLGSATADTAGSDEPDPAALVDAEDERLRAMSAVSAGGGIVAAPEYNTVVLGARPSAYTLDDLVSAGAASWLDDGTIELTRHIVVRAGAVLNLSLPGETLRMDSDSDGFVSLVAWGGVLQLTGDADRPLTLVGWDAEGARPDTTTTDGRAYVRARNGTITAANVAFDSLGFWSGRTGGVAVTATDSGTAAGSFSHTIHFGLQTGLFLSGVTGVTVDGGEIINAVENGIAVTNGSSDTVISNTTITRSGASAISMDKRSRNLTVTGCMLADSQRFGVEADGSALADGPNPEGYGLDHAAGLTITATSVSGNARGGIRAVAIDAAEYVELSVEEHATALELLGPADDVRVADGTLTSTGGVALSIADSVTDAVVTGMTLTGTDGAVSVADAAVTLTDNTVQVSGSGHALSIDGAST
;
A
#
# COMPACT_ATOMS: atom_id res chain seq x y z
N MET A 1 19.96 -28.60 2.61
CA MET A 1 20.37 -27.49 1.71
C MET A 1 19.31 -27.35 0.65
N THR A 2 18.26 -26.62 0.98
CA THR A 2 17.10 -26.35 0.13
C THR A 2 17.26 -24.94 -0.40
N ALA A 3 17.48 -24.80 -1.71
CA ALA A 3 17.43 -23.53 -2.40
C ALA A 3 16.01 -22.96 -2.24
N GLY A 4 15.90 -21.85 -1.50
CA GLY A 4 14.69 -21.05 -1.48
C GLY A 4 14.46 -20.49 -2.87
N ARG A 5 13.23 -20.58 -3.38
CA ARG A 5 12.81 -19.72 -4.48
C ARG A 5 12.92 -18.28 -4.00
N ASP A 6 13.81 -17.50 -4.61
CA ASP A 6 13.73 -16.05 -4.54
C ASP A 6 12.38 -15.65 -5.14
N ARG A 7 11.46 -15.23 -4.27
CA ARG A 7 10.25 -14.52 -4.67
C ARG A 7 10.67 -13.08 -5.02
N PRO A 8 9.93 -12.36 -5.88
CA PRO A 8 10.14 -10.93 -6.03
C PRO A 8 10.06 -10.31 -4.63
N THR A 9 11.14 -9.67 -4.22
CA THR A 9 11.26 -8.94 -2.97
C THR A 9 11.61 -7.51 -3.34
N PHE A 10 11.08 -6.53 -2.60
CA PHE A 10 11.46 -5.13 -2.76
C PHE A 10 12.98 -5.00 -2.88
N THR A 11 13.46 -4.20 -3.83
CA THR A 11 14.89 -3.92 -3.96
C THR A 11 15.44 -3.28 -2.67
N ALA A 12 16.76 -3.31 -2.47
CA ALA A 12 17.38 -2.67 -1.30
C ALA A 12 17.01 -1.17 -1.19
N GLU A 13 16.89 -0.46 -2.31
CA GLU A 13 16.40 0.93 -2.36
C GLU A 13 14.96 1.05 -1.86
N GLU A 14 14.09 0.15 -2.32
CA GLU A 14 12.68 0.13 -1.94
C GLU A 14 12.46 -0.24 -0.47
N ARG A 15 13.38 -0.99 0.15
CA ARG A 15 13.40 -1.29 1.60
C ARG A 15 14.10 -0.20 2.44
N GLY A 16 14.63 0.85 1.79
CA GLY A 16 15.41 1.89 2.47
C GLY A 16 16.77 1.45 3.00
N GLU A 17 17.31 0.34 2.49
CA GLU A 17 18.66 -0.19 2.79
C GLU A 17 19.75 0.51 1.96
N THR A 18 19.52 1.77 1.56
CA THR A 18 20.46 2.53 0.73
C THR A 18 21.19 3.62 1.49
N SER A 19 22.46 3.81 1.13
CA SER A 19 23.37 4.75 1.75
C SER A 19 23.20 6.17 1.20
N VAL A 20 22.32 6.97 1.80
CA VAL A 20 22.35 8.43 1.59
C VAL A 20 22.06 9.19 2.88
N PRO A 21 22.98 10.06 3.33
CA PRO A 21 22.83 10.78 4.60
C PRO A 21 22.10 12.12 4.43
N VAL A 22 21.45 12.52 5.54
CA VAL A 22 20.96 13.87 5.90
C VAL A 22 19.60 14.27 5.34
N ARG A 23 18.64 14.61 6.23
CA ARG A 23 17.67 15.73 6.08
C ARG A 23 16.71 15.85 7.29
N TRP A 24 17.23 16.30 8.43
CA TRP A 24 16.43 16.58 9.63
C TRP A 24 15.75 17.97 9.60
N LEU A 25 16.22 18.90 8.76
CA LEU A 25 15.79 20.31 8.80
C LEU A 25 14.53 20.64 7.96
N ALA A 26 14.09 19.75 7.07
CA ALA A 26 12.91 19.97 6.20
C ALA A 26 11.58 19.63 6.91
N ARG A 27 11.61 18.84 7.99
CA ARG A 27 10.42 18.31 8.68
C ARG A 27 9.59 19.38 9.39
N THR A 28 10.22 20.42 9.95
CA THR A 28 9.52 21.40 10.80
C THR A 28 8.74 22.46 10.01
N VAL A 29 9.16 22.79 8.80
CA VAL A 29 8.48 23.83 7.98
C VAL A 29 7.25 23.25 7.25
N MET A 30 7.22 21.94 7.01
CA MET A 30 6.19 21.27 6.21
C MET A 30 4.90 20.93 7.01
N ILE A 31 5.02 20.61 8.31
CA ILE A 31 3.89 20.30 9.20
C ILE A 31 2.87 21.46 9.26
N ILE A 32 3.35 22.71 9.19
CA ILE A 32 2.51 23.91 9.23
C ILE A 32 1.74 24.13 7.92
N ALA A 33 2.31 23.76 6.77
CA ALA A 33 1.64 23.92 5.47
C ALA A 33 0.54 22.86 5.24
N ILE A 34 0.75 21.62 5.73
CA ILE A 34 -0.21 20.52 5.61
C ILE A 34 -1.43 20.73 6.51
N GLY A 35 -1.25 21.25 7.73
CA GLY A 35 -2.36 21.59 8.62
C GLY A 35 -3.35 22.61 8.03
N VAL A 36 -2.87 23.52 7.18
CA VAL A 36 -3.73 24.52 6.51
C VAL A 36 -4.50 23.91 5.33
N LEU A 37 -3.96 22.90 4.65
CA LEU A 37 -4.62 22.22 3.53
C LEU A 37 -5.70 21.24 4.01
N VAL A 38 -5.43 20.48 5.07
CA VAL A 38 -6.37 19.49 5.64
C VAL A 38 -7.62 20.18 6.21
N VAL A 39 -7.47 21.33 6.86
CA VAL A 39 -8.62 22.12 7.36
C VAL A 39 -9.47 22.66 6.21
N ALA A 40 -8.88 23.01 5.07
CA ALA A 40 -9.63 23.49 3.91
C ALA A 40 -10.47 22.39 3.22
N VAL A 41 -9.98 21.14 3.21
CA VAL A 41 -10.69 20.00 2.61
C VAL A 41 -11.83 19.50 3.52
N VAL A 42 -11.62 19.47 4.84
CA VAL A 42 -12.65 19.03 5.82
C VAL A 42 -13.85 20.00 5.88
N ILE A 43 -13.65 21.30 5.66
CA ILE A 43 -14.76 22.28 5.67
C ILE A 43 -15.65 22.15 4.42
N VAL A 44 -15.11 21.72 3.28
CA VAL A 44 -15.89 21.53 2.05
C VAL A 44 -16.61 20.18 2.03
N GLY A 45 -16.00 19.13 2.60
CA GLY A 45 -16.60 17.79 2.66
C GLY A 45 -17.80 17.65 3.62
N ASN A 46 -17.83 18.41 4.72
CA ASN A 46 -18.85 18.27 5.76
C ASN A 46 -20.22 18.92 5.45
N VAL A 47 -20.44 19.46 4.25
CA VAL A 47 -21.72 20.09 3.86
C VAL A 47 -22.61 19.16 3.02
N VAL A 48 -22.14 17.97 2.61
CA VAL A 48 -22.93 17.03 1.81
C VAL A 48 -22.69 15.58 2.24
N ALA A 49 -23.40 15.10 3.27
CA ALA A 49 -24.00 13.76 3.35
C ALA A 49 -24.59 13.52 4.75
N GLY A 50 -25.91 13.48 4.82
CA GLY A 50 -26.65 13.06 6.01
C GLY A 50 -26.92 11.55 6.00
N ASN A 51 -26.85 10.97 7.21
CA ASN A 51 -27.13 9.57 7.56
C ASN A 51 -28.31 8.90 6.82
N SER A 52 -28.13 7.62 6.46
CA SER A 52 -28.84 6.48 7.10
C SER A 52 -28.49 5.13 6.42
N MET A 53 -27.96 4.16 7.19
CA MET A 53 -27.98 2.72 6.85
C MET A 53 -29.40 2.15 7.08
N PRO A 54 -29.88 1.19 6.28
CA PRO A 54 -29.66 -0.23 6.62
C PRO A 54 -29.63 -1.20 5.41
N TRP A 55 -28.87 -2.30 5.51
CA TRP A 55 -29.34 -3.63 5.10
C TRP A 55 -28.35 -4.75 5.44
N VAL A 56 -28.94 -5.84 5.93
CA VAL A 56 -28.35 -7.16 6.19
C VAL A 56 -28.63 -8.03 4.96
N ILE A 57 -27.62 -8.76 4.46
CA ILE A 57 -27.82 -9.93 3.60
C ILE A 57 -26.89 -11.04 4.08
N GLY A 58 -27.48 -12.22 4.37
CA GLY A 58 -26.74 -13.43 4.73
C GLY A 58 -26.09 -14.11 3.51
N PRO A 59 -25.11 -15.01 3.73
CA PRO A 59 -24.34 -15.59 2.63
C PRO A 59 -25.11 -16.71 1.93
N THR A 60 -25.15 -16.66 0.60
CA THR A 60 -25.45 -17.82 -0.26
C THR A 60 -24.15 -18.51 -0.65
N ALA A 61 -24.01 -19.77 -0.27
CA ALA A 61 -22.90 -20.63 -0.65
C ALA A 61 -22.94 -20.95 -2.16
N ALA A 62 -21.83 -20.73 -2.86
CA ALA A 62 -21.59 -21.23 -4.21
C ALA A 62 -20.52 -22.33 -4.17
N ALA A 63 -20.76 -23.40 -4.93
CA ALA A 63 -19.98 -24.63 -4.92
C ALA A 63 -18.56 -24.47 -5.50
N SER A 64 -17.59 -25.14 -4.88
CA SER A 64 -16.18 -25.22 -5.31
C SER A 64 -16.01 -25.99 -6.62
N PRO A 65 -15.18 -25.52 -7.58
CA PRO A 65 -14.67 -26.37 -8.64
C PRO A 65 -13.51 -27.23 -8.13
N THR A 66 -13.49 -28.49 -8.56
CA THR A 66 -12.49 -29.51 -8.23
C THR A 66 -11.13 -29.24 -8.86
N LEU A 67 -10.07 -29.32 -8.05
CA LEU A 67 -8.66 -29.21 -8.45
C LEU A 67 -8.22 -30.39 -9.32
N GLY A 68 -7.75 -30.10 -10.54
CA GLY A 68 -6.97 -31.01 -11.35
C GLY A 68 -5.48 -30.80 -11.10
N SER A 69 -4.78 -31.85 -10.67
CA SER A 69 -3.33 -31.85 -10.46
C SER A 69 -2.59 -31.87 -11.80
N ALA A 70 -1.88 -30.80 -12.15
CA ALA A 70 -0.90 -30.78 -13.23
C ALA A 70 0.53 -30.80 -12.64
N THR A 71 1.27 -31.83 -13.01
CA THR A 71 2.71 -32.01 -12.75
C THR A 71 3.52 -30.95 -13.50
N ALA A 72 4.45 -30.31 -12.81
CA ALA A 72 5.37 -29.33 -13.38
C ALA A 72 6.35 -29.99 -14.36
N ASP A 73 6.39 -29.48 -15.59
CA ASP A 73 7.45 -29.76 -16.56
C ASP A 73 8.38 -28.54 -16.60
N THR A 74 9.67 -28.78 -16.39
CA THR A 74 10.73 -27.76 -16.40
C THR A 74 11.21 -27.52 -17.82
N ALA A 75 10.68 -26.49 -18.48
CA ALA A 75 11.27 -25.87 -19.66
C ALA A 75 11.81 -24.49 -19.28
N GLY A 76 13.05 -24.18 -19.67
CA GLY A 76 13.61 -22.83 -19.53
C GLY A 76 12.78 -21.85 -20.35
N SER A 77 12.24 -20.83 -19.70
CA SER A 77 11.37 -19.84 -20.32
C SER A 77 12.21 -18.76 -21.02
N ASP A 78 11.88 -18.45 -22.28
CA ASP A 78 12.27 -17.23 -23.02
C ASP A 78 11.59 -15.96 -22.43
N GLU A 79 10.96 -16.06 -21.26
CA GLU A 79 10.32 -14.96 -20.54
C GLU A 79 11.36 -13.93 -20.07
N PRO A 80 11.10 -12.62 -20.22
CA PRO A 80 11.97 -11.58 -19.69
C PRO A 80 12.21 -11.74 -18.18
N ASP A 81 13.42 -11.43 -17.72
CA ASP A 81 13.68 -11.29 -16.28
C ASP A 81 12.97 -10.02 -15.77
N PRO A 82 12.00 -10.11 -14.85
CA PRO A 82 11.26 -8.94 -14.37
C PRO A 82 12.16 -7.88 -13.73
N ALA A 83 13.29 -8.26 -13.15
CA ALA A 83 14.26 -7.31 -12.62
C ALA A 83 14.90 -6.47 -13.73
N ALA A 84 15.24 -7.11 -14.86
CA ALA A 84 15.81 -6.43 -16.02
C ALA A 84 14.81 -5.47 -16.68
N LEU A 85 13.51 -5.83 -16.70
CA LEU A 85 12.45 -4.92 -17.18
C LEU A 85 12.37 -3.66 -16.33
N VAL A 86 12.46 -3.81 -15.00
CA VAL A 86 12.42 -2.68 -14.08
C VAL A 86 13.67 -1.82 -14.17
N ASP A 87 14.84 -2.39 -14.41
CA ASP A 87 16.07 -1.62 -14.67
C ASP A 87 16.01 -0.85 -15.99
N ALA A 88 15.50 -1.48 -17.06
CA ALA A 88 15.28 -0.84 -18.36
C ALA A 88 14.29 0.32 -18.26
N GLU A 89 13.21 0.15 -17.49
CA GLU A 89 12.24 1.21 -17.25
C GLU A 89 12.86 2.40 -16.49
N ASP A 90 13.71 2.10 -15.52
CA ASP A 90 14.45 3.09 -14.76
C ASP A 90 15.44 3.88 -15.64
N GLU A 91 16.12 3.19 -16.57
CA GLU A 91 16.99 3.82 -17.58
C GLU A 91 16.19 4.70 -18.54
N ARG A 92 15.05 4.21 -19.07
CA ARG A 92 14.15 5.00 -19.94
C ARG A 92 13.70 6.27 -19.23
N LEU A 93 13.24 6.14 -17.99
CA LEU A 93 12.85 7.28 -17.16
C LEU A 93 14.04 8.25 -16.99
N ARG A 94 15.23 7.79 -16.64
CA ARG A 94 16.42 8.66 -16.55
C ARG A 94 16.69 9.40 -17.87
N ALA A 95 16.55 8.76 -19.03
CA ALA A 95 16.65 9.42 -20.33
C ALA A 95 15.57 10.51 -20.50
N MET A 96 14.32 10.23 -20.11
CA MET A 96 13.22 11.21 -20.14
C MET A 96 13.45 12.42 -19.23
N SER A 97 14.25 12.26 -18.17
CA SER A 97 14.65 13.38 -17.31
C SER A 97 15.52 14.43 -18.05
N ALA A 98 16.28 13.99 -19.06
CA ALA A 98 17.14 14.85 -19.88
C ALA A 98 16.39 15.52 -21.05
N VAL A 99 15.20 15.03 -21.41
CA VAL A 99 14.36 15.63 -22.46
C VAL A 99 13.87 17.00 -21.99
N SER A 100 14.24 18.05 -22.73
CA SER A 100 13.78 19.42 -22.48
C SER A 100 12.39 19.61 -23.08
N ALA A 101 11.35 19.36 -22.29
CA ALA A 101 9.97 19.59 -22.71
C ALA A 101 9.55 21.07 -22.76
N GLY A 102 10.37 21.99 -22.24
CA GLY A 102 10.03 23.41 -22.13
C GLY A 102 8.67 23.59 -21.46
N GLY A 103 7.77 24.34 -22.11
CA GLY A 103 6.37 24.48 -21.68
C GLY A 103 5.33 23.87 -22.61
N GLY A 104 5.68 22.76 -23.27
CA GLY A 104 4.82 22.10 -24.25
C GLY A 104 4.84 20.58 -24.15
N ILE A 105 4.30 19.92 -25.17
CA ILE A 105 4.36 18.46 -25.31
C ILE A 105 5.55 18.12 -26.20
N VAL A 106 6.35 17.14 -25.78
CA VAL A 106 7.45 16.60 -26.59
C VAL A 106 7.25 15.10 -26.76
N ALA A 107 7.16 14.65 -28.00
CA ALA A 107 7.20 13.24 -28.34
C ALA A 107 8.66 12.77 -28.40
N ALA A 108 8.95 11.66 -27.73
CA ALA A 108 10.21 10.93 -27.77
C ALA A 108 9.91 9.53 -28.37
N PRO A 109 9.74 9.44 -29.70
CA PRO A 109 9.27 8.23 -30.37
C PRO A 109 10.21 7.04 -30.16
N GLU A 110 11.51 7.27 -30.00
CA GLU A 110 12.52 6.25 -29.73
C GLU A 110 12.34 5.56 -28.37
N TYR A 111 11.57 6.16 -27.46
CA TYR A 111 11.20 5.59 -26.16
C TYR A 111 9.70 5.32 -26.03
N ASN A 112 8.95 5.39 -27.14
CA ASN A 112 7.48 5.34 -27.15
C ASN A 112 6.82 6.27 -26.10
N THR A 113 7.38 7.47 -25.89
CA THR A 113 7.01 8.32 -24.75
C THR A 113 6.55 9.71 -25.20
N VAL A 114 5.59 10.27 -24.48
CA VAL A 114 5.21 11.68 -24.55
C VAL A 114 5.53 12.36 -23.21
N VAL A 115 6.27 13.46 -23.27
CA VAL A 115 6.69 14.26 -22.12
C VAL A 115 5.90 15.56 -22.07
N LEU A 116 5.25 15.82 -20.95
CA LEU A 116 4.48 17.04 -20.69
C LEU A 116 5.33 18.02 -19.88
N GLY A 117 5.69 19.15 -20.49
CA GLY A 117 6.48 20.21 -19.89
C GLY A 117 5.65 21.22 -19.09
N ALA A 118 6.32 22.16 -18.41
CA ALA A 118 5.67 23.08 -17.50
C ALA A 118 4.82 24.12 -18.25
N ARG A 119 3.50 24.15 -18.01
CA ARG A 119 2.63 25.21 -18.57
C ARG A 119 1.56 25.63 -17.55
N PRO A 120 1.00 26.85 -17.66
CA PRO A 120 0.00 27.34 -16.70
C PRO A 120 -1.31 26.54 -16.66
N SER A 121 -1.76 26.03 -17.81
CA SER A 121 -3.00 25.25 -17.93
C SER A 121 -2.73 23.75 -17.81
N ALA A 122 -3.58 23.01 -17.09
CA ALA A 122 -3.47 21.56 -17.06
C ALA A 122 -3.57 20.96 -18.47
N TYR A 123 -2.82 19.88 -18.71
CA TYR A 123 -3.02 18.97 -19.83
C TYR A 123 -4.27 18.15 -19.61
N THR A 124 -5.00 17.85 -20.68
CA THR A 124 -6.20 17.01 -20.66
C THR A 124 -6.05 15.82 -21.59
N LEU A 125 -7.08 14.97 -21.66
CA LEU A 125 -7.14 13.91 -22.65
C LEU A 125 -6.98 14.43 -24.09
N ASP A 126 -7.57 15.58 -24.43
CA ASP A 126 -7.48 16.17 -25.78
C ASP A 126 -6.04 16.49 -26.17
N ASP A 127 -5.22 16.93 -25.21
CA ASP A 127 -3.78 17.13 -25.42
C ASP A 127 -3.07 15.80 -25.71
N LEU A 128 -3.42 14.72 -25.01
CA LEU A 128 -2.84 13.39 -25.24
C LEU A 128 -3.25 12.82 -26.60
N VAL A 129 -4.52 13.01 -27.00
CA VAL A 129 -5.02 12.61 -28.33
C VAL A 129 -4.34 13.41 -29.42
N SER A 130 -4.21 14.73 -29.25
CA SER A 130 -3.51 15.59 -30.20
C SER A 130 -2.03 15.24 -30.34
N ALA A 131 -1.41 14.73 -29.28
CA ALA A 131 -0.04 14.24 -29.27
C ALA A 131 0.13 12.83 -29.85
N GLY A 132 -0.98 12.15 -30.20
CA GLY A 132 -0.96 10.76 -30.66
C GLY A 132 -0.53 9.77 -29.58
N ALA A 133 -0.74 10.11 -28.31
CA ALA A 133 -0.50 9.22 -27.17
C ALA A 133 -1.74 8.43 -26.77
N ALA A 134 -2.93 8.97 -27.06
CA ALA A 134 -4.20 8.33 -26.80
C ALA A 134 -5.13 8.43 -28.00
N SER A 135 -6.12 7.54 -28.08
CA SER A 135 -7.20 7.59 -29.07
C SER A 135 -8.51 7.09 -28.48
N TRP A 136 -9.61 7.66 -28.94
CA TRP A 136 -10.94 7.10 -28.65
C TRP A 136 -11.15 5.87 -29.53
N LEU A 137 -11.56 4.75 -28.90
CA LEU A 137 -12.00 3.55 -29.61
C LEU A 137 -13.49 3.62 -29.91
N ASP A 138 -14.26 4.03 -28.91
CA ASP A 138 -15.72 4.21 -28.95
C ASP A 138 -16.17 5.21 -27.88
N ASP A 139 -17.49 5.43 -27.79
CA ASP A 139 -18.08 6.22 -26.71
C ASP A 139 -17.90 5.46 -25.37
N GLY A 140 -17.00 5.92 -24.51
CA GLY A 140 -16.72 5.25 -23.24
C GLY A 140 -15.29 4.73 -23.09
N THR A 141 -14.57 4.51 -24.20
CA THR A 141 -13.29 3.80 -24.18
C THR A 141 -12.18 4.55 -24.91
N ILE A 142 -11.08 4.74 -24.19
CA ILE A 142 -9.87 5.40 -24.64
C ILE A 142 -8.73 4.38 -24.59
N GLU A 143 -7.90 4.37 -25.61
CA GLU A 143 -6.66 3.60 -25.65
C GLU A 143 -5.48 4.54 -25.43
N LEU A 144 -4.57 4.18 -24.53
CA LEU A 144 -3.29 4.84 -24.28
C LEU A 144 -2.17 3.95 -24.80
N THR A 145 -1.50 4.38 -25.88
CA THR A 145 -0.51 3.58 -26.61
C THR A 145 0.93 4.07 -26.43
N ARG A 146 1.12 5.15 -25.67
CA ARG A 146 2.44 5.72 -25.36
C ARG A 146 2.58 5.96 -23.88
N HIS A 147 3.79 5.79 -23.37
CA HIS A 147 4.12 6.22 -22.02
C HIS A 147 3.92 7.73 -21.89
N ILE A 148 3.45 8.18 -20.73
CA ILE A 148 3.30 9.59 -20.39
C ILE A 148 4.25 9.93 -19.24
N VAL A 149 5.01 11.02 -19.40
CA VAL A 149 5.82 11.60 -18.33
C VAL A 149 5.39 13.05 -18.08
N VAL A 150 4.79 13.31 -16.93
CA VAL A 150 4.36 14.65 -16.49
C VAL A 150 5.48 15.30 -15.67
N ARG A 151 6.14 16.33 -16.21
CA ARG A 151 7.31 16.96 -15.58
C ARG A 151 6.93 17.99 -14.52
N ALA A 152 7.90 18.38 -13.71
CA ALA A 152 7.78 19.49 -12.77
C ALA A 152 7.18 20.75 -13.43
N GLY A 153 6.18 21.34 -12.77
CA GLY A 153 5.43 22.49 -13.28
C GLY A 153 4.33 22.15 -14.29
N ALA A 154 4.15 20.87 -14.64
CA ALA A 154 3.05 20.39 -15.45
C ALA A 154 2.00 19.69 -14.58
N VAL A 155 0.74 19.80 -15.00
CA VAL A 155 -0.40 19.08 -14.41
C VAL A 155 -1.07 18.32 -15.54
N LEU A 156 -1.29 17.01 -15.39
CA LEU A 156 -2.20 16.25 -16.24
C LEU A 156 -3.48 15.99 -15.45
N ASN A 157 -4.60 16.46 -16.00
CA ASN A 157 -5.93 16.28 -15.42
C ASN A 157 -6.78 15.41 -16.34
N LEU A 158 -7.09 14.21 -15.87
CA LEU A 158 -8.00 13.26 -16.50
C LEU A 158 -9.28 13.20 -15.67
N SER A 159 -10.21 14.10 -15.97
CA SER A 159 -11.56 14.11 -15.40
C SER A 159 -12.51 13.48 -16.42
N LEU A 160 -12.78 12.19 -16.26
CA LEU A 160 -13.36 11.32 -17.28
C LEU A 160 -14.39 10.37 -16.64
N PRO A 161 -15.55 10.87 -16.16
CA PRO A 161 -16.48 10.09 -15.35
C PRO A 161 -17.22 9.01 -16.14
N GLY A 162 -16.94 7.74 -15.80
CA GLY A 162 -17.53 6.56 -16.43
C GLY A 162 -16.76 6.07 -17.66
N GLU A 163 -15.65 6.73 -17.99
CA GLU A 163 -14.78 6.35 -19.09
C GLU A 163 -13.77 5.28 -18.65
N THR A 164 -13.35 4.45 -19.61
CA THR A 164 -12.29 3.46 -19.43
C THR A 164 -11.06 3.85 -20.25
N LEU A 165 -9.95 4.10 -19.57
CA LEU A 165 -8.63 4.25 -20.15
C LEU A 165 -7.92 2.89 -20.17
N ARG A 166 -7.91 2.24 -21.33
CA ARG A 166 -7.12 1.04 -21.61
C ARG A 166 -5.67 1.44 -21.85
N MET A 167 -4.79 0.98 -20.98
CA MET A 167 -3.36 1.19 -21.04
C MET A 167 -2.75 -0.03 -21.73
N ASP A 168 -2.18 0.17 -22.92
CA ASP A 168 -1.58 -0.89 -23.72
C ASP A 168 -0.58 -1.72 -22.90
N SER A 169 -0.78 -3.03 -22.85
CA SER A 169 -0.08 -3.97 -21.96
C SER A 169 -0.23 -5.40 -22.48
N ASP A 170 0.83 -5.93 -23.08
CA ASP A 170 0.89 -7.30 -23.59
C ASP A 170 2.35 -7.83 -23.58
N SER A 171 2.59 -8.97 -24.21
CA SER A 171 3.92 -9.58 -24.27
C SER A 171 4.96 -8.77 -25.06
N ASP A 172 4.52 -7.84 -25.92
CA ASP A 172 5.42 -6.96 -26.68
C ASP A 172 5.83 -5.72 -25.86
N GLY A 173 5.04 -5.35 -24.85
CA GLY A 173 5.40 -4.33 -23.88
C GLY A 173 4.20 -3.71 -23.16
N PHE A 174 4.46 -2.60 -22.48
CA PHE A 174 3.44 -1.91 -21.68
C PHE A 174 3.61 -0.40 -21.73
N VAL A 175 2.57 0.34 -21.36
CA VAL A 175 2.64 1.80 -21.15
C VAL A 175 2.61 2.20 -19.69
N SER A 176 3.16 3.37 -19.38
CA SER A 176 3.23 3.90 -18.02
C SER A 176 2.68 5.32 -17.96
N LEU A 177 1.96 5.66 -16.89
CA LEU A 177 1.53 7.03 -16.59
C LEU A 177 2.32 7.56 -15.39
N VAL A 178 3.34 8.38 -15.65
CA VAL A 178 4.30 8.80 -14.61
C VAL A 178 4.28 10.31 -14.41
N ALA A 179 3.92 10.76 -13.21
CA ALA A 179 4.20 12.12 -12.76
C ALA A 179 5.60 12.21 -12.15
N TRP A 180 6.55 12.83 -12.84
CA TRP A 180 7.90 13.07 -12.35
C TRP A 180 8.13 14.54 -12.03
N GLY A 181 8.00 14.92 -10.76
CA GLY A 181 8.00 16.33 -10.38
C GLY A 181 6.66 17.02 -10.64
N GLY A 182 5.86 16.49 -11.56
CA GLY A 182 4.57 17.03 -11.95
C GLY A 182 3.42 16.52 -11.08
N VAL A 183 2.21 16.83 -11.52
CA VAL A 183 0.97 16.47 -10.85
C VAL A 183 0.10 15.65 -11.77
N LEU A 184 -0.41 14.53 -11.26
CA LEU A 184 -1.44 13.72 -11.89
C LEU A 184 -2.75 13.87 -11.11
N GLN A 185 -3.81 14.28 -11.79
CA GLN A 185 -5.17 14.38 -11.26
C GLN A 185 -6.06 13.42 -12.05
N LEU A 186 -6.62 12.43 -11.36
CA LEU A 186 -7.51 11.42 -11.91
C LEU A 186 -8.85 11.54 -11.21
N THR A 187 -9.93 11.72 -11.96
CA THR A 187 -11.25 11.94 -11.35
C THR A 187 -12.37 11.32 -12.17
N GLY A 188 -13.16 10.47 -11.53
CA GLY A 188 -14.48 10.07 -11.99
C GLY A 188 -15.59 10.64 -11.09
N ASP A 189 -16.80 10.14 -11.28
CA ASP A 189 -17.94 10.41 -10.41
C ASP A 189 -18.21 9.20 -9.50
N ALA A 190 -18.85 9.40 -8.34
CA ALA A 190 -19.12 8.33 -7.38
C ALA A 190 -19.87 7.12 -7.98
N ASP A 191 -20.86 7.39 -8.84
CA ASP A 191 -21.64 6.34 -9.54
C ASP A 191 -21.04 5.94 -10.90
N ARG A 192 -20.02 6.67 -11.36
CA ARG A 192 -19.35 6.48 -12.66
C ARG A 192 -17.85 6.72 -12.49
N PRO A 193 -17.12 5.79 -11.87
CA PRO A 193 -15.69 5.95 -11.68
C PRO A 193 -14.97 6.01 -13.03
N LEU A 194 -13.82 6.69 -13.05
CA LEU A 194 -12.87 6.56 -14.14
C LEU A 194 -12.12 5.24 -13.96
N THR A 195 -12.06 4.39 -14.99
CA THR A 195 -11.32 3.12 -14.94
C THR A 195 -10.00 3.25 -15.69
N LEU A 196 -8.88 2.93 -15.05
CA LEU A 196 -7.57 2.71 -15.69
C LEU A 196 -7.27 1.21 -15.63
N VAL A 197 -7.11 0.58 -16.80
CA VAL A 197 -6.91 -0.87 -16.91
C VAL A 197 -5.71 -1.21 -17.78
N GLY A 198 -4.83 -2.09 -17.33
CA GLY A 198 -3.79 -2.70 -18.18
C GLY A 198 -4.47 -3.65 -19.16
N TRP A 199 -4.28 -3.44 -20.46
CA TRP A 199 -5.11 -4.08 -21.49
C TRP A 199 -4.29 -4.73 -22.59
N ASP A 200 -4.48 -6.05 -22.74
CA ASP A 200 -3.98 -6.87 -23.83
C ASP A 200 -4.95 -6.72 -25.02
N ALA A 201 -4.55 -5.94 -26.02
CA ALA A 201 -5.37 -5.64 -27.19
C ALA A 201 -5.58 -6.88 -28.07
N GLU A 202 -4.56 -7.76 -28.19
CA GLU A 202 -4.64 -8.98 -28.99
C GLU A 202 -5.60 -10.00 -28.35
N GLY A 203 -5.49 -10.18 -27.02
CA GLY A 203 -6.37 -11.05 -26.24
C GLY A 203 -7.74 -10.45 -25.92
N ALA A 204 -7.94 -9.15 -26.18
CA ALA A 204 -9.15 -8.38 -25.88
C ALA A 204 -9.61 -8.53 -24.42
N ARG A 205 -8.65 -8.40 -23.48
CA ARG A 205 -8.87 -8.64 -22.05
C ARG A 205 -7.93 -7.80 -21.18
N PRO A 206 -8.22 -7.62 -19.88
CA PRO A 206 -7.24 -7.09 -18.95
C PRO A 206 -5.99 -7.98 -18.91
N ASP A 207 -4.84 -7.35 -18.86
CA ASP A 207 -3.56 -8.04 -18.79
C ASP A 207 -3.27 -8.52 -17.36
N THR A 208 -3.31 -9.82 -17.15
CA THR A 208 -3.05 -10.44 -15.84
C THR A 208 -1.66 -11.05 -15.72
N THR A 209 -0.86 -11.01 -16.79
CA THR A 209 0.50 -11.53 -16.79
C THR A 209 1.41 -10.51 -16.11
N THR A 210 2.37 -11.00 -15.31
CA THR A 210 3.26 -10.13 -14.52
C THR A 210 4.74 -10.38 -14.80
N THR A 211 5.04 -11.36 -15.67
CA THR A 211 6.42 -11.79 -15.97
C THR A 211 7.04 -11.02 -17.14
N ASP A 212 6.21 -10.57 -18.07
CA ASP A 212 6.54 -9.79 -19.27
C ASP A 212 6.46 -8.27 -19.07
N GLY A 213 5.98 -7.83 -17.90
CA GLY A 213 5.74 -6.43 -17.60
C GLY A 213 4.26 -6.10 -17.70
N ARG A 214 3.86 -4.98 -17.11
CA ARG A 214 2.45 -4.57 -17.12
C ARG A 214 2.31 -3.08 -16.97
N ALA A 215 1.27 -2.52 -17.58
CA ALA A 215 0.98 -1.09 -17.47
C ALA A 215 0.86 -0.63 -16.02
N TYR A 216 1.33 0.58 -15.71
CA TYR A 216 1.34 1.08 -14.33
C TYR A 216 1.27 2.61 -14.22
N VAL A 217 0.92 3.09 -13.03
CA VAL A 217 0.77 4.51 -12.67
C VAL A 217 1.74 4.86 -11.54
N ARG A 218 2.47 5.97 -11.67
CA ARG A 218 3.44 6.37 -10.65
C ARG A 218 3.55 7.87 -10.47
N ALA A 219 3.59 8.33 -9.22
CA ALA A 219 4.17 9.61 -8.85
C ALA A 219 5.61 9.39 -8.36
N ARG A 220 6.58 10.04 -9.01
CA ARG A 220 8.00 10.05 -8.64
C ARG A 220 8.43 11.49 -8.34
N ASN A 221 8.72 11.80 -7.09
CA ASN A 221 8.98 13.18 -6.65
C ASN A 221 7.89 14.16 -7.12
N GLY A 222 6.64 13.70 -7.18
CA GLY A 222 5.50 14.45 -7.69
C GLY A 222 4.23 14.09 -6.93
N THR A 223 3.08 14.52 -7.44
CA THR A 223 1.80 14.32 -6.75
C THR A 223 0.85 13.51 -7.59
N ILE A 224 0.13 12.60 -6.94
CA ILE A 224 -1.07 11.97 -7.50
C ILE A 224 -2.28 12.29 -6.63
N THR A 225 -3.38 12.64 -7.27
CA THR A 225 -4.71 12.74 -6.64
C THR A 225 -5.67 11.91 -7.46
N ALA A 226 -6.31 10.94 -6.82
CA ALA A 226 -7.30 10.06 -7.43
C ALA A 226 -8.60 10.10 -6.63
N ALA A 227 -9.71 10.42 -7.28
CA ALA A 227 -11.04 10.47 -6.66
C ALA A 227 -12.06 9.74 -7.52
N ASN A 228 -12.75 8.73 -6.97
CA ASN A 228 -13.67 7.87 -7.71
C ASN A 228 -12.99 7.23 -8.94
N VAL A 229 -11.91 6.49 -8.71
CA VAL A 229 -11.08 5.87 -9.76
C VAL A 229 -10.93 4.39 -9.49
N ALA A 230 -11.13 3.56 -10.51
CA ALA A 230 -10.80 2.14 -10.49
C ALA A 230 -9.46 1.91 -11.22
N PHE A 231 -8.51 1.29 -10.55
CA PHE A 231 -7.27 0.76 -11.09
C PHE A 231 -7.42 -0.75 -11.21
N ASP A 232 -7.27 -1.28 -12.42
CA ASP A 232 -7.49 -2.70 -12.71
C ASP A 232 -6.28 -3.29 -13.44
N SER A 233 -5.78 -4.42 -12.92
CA SER A 233 -4.78 -5.23 -13.61
C SER A 233 -3.54 -4.40 -14.01
N LEU A 234 -2.99 -3.67 -13.02
CA LEU A 234 -1.80 -2.83 -13.22
C LEU A 234 -0.59 -3.36 -12.46
N GLY A 235 0.58 -3.15 -13.07
CA GLY A 235 1.89 -3.28 -12.47
C GLY A 235 2.42 -4.68 -12.34
N PHE A 236 3.73 -4.78 -12.17
CA PHE A 236 4.49 -6.02 -12.22
C PHE A 236 5.71 -5.90 -11.32
N TRP A 237 6.23 -7.07 -10.93
CA TRP A 237 7.40 -7.21 -10.09
C TRP A 237 7.34 -6.40 -8.79
N SER A 238 8.27 -5.46 -8.57
CA SER A 238 8.45 -4.80 -7.29
C SER A 238 7.90 -3.37 -7.26
N GLY A 239 7.58 -2.95 -6.03
CA GLY A 239 7.30 -1.60 -5.57
C GLY A 239 7.00 -0.54 -6.63
N ARG A 240 8.03 0.06 -7.21
CA ARG A 240 7.91 1.22 -8.11
C ARG A 240 7.15 0.96 -9.42
N THR A 241 7.04 -0.29 -9.85
CA THR A 241 6.22 -0.74 -10.99
C THR A 241 5.02 -1.58 -10.54
N GLY A 242 4.76 -1.68 -9.23
CA GLY A 242 3.77 -2.59 -8.64
C GLY A 242 2.29 -2.27 -8.94
N GLY A 243 1.99 -1.20 -9.67
CA GLY A 243 0.62 -0.90 -10.13
C GLY A 243 0.32 0.57 -9.95
N VAL A 244 0.06 0.98 -8.72
CA VAL A 244 -0.02 2.40 -8.33
C VAL A 244 1.07 2.67 -7.30
N ALA A 245 1.98 3.59 -7.62
CA ALA A 245 3.12 3.89 -6.77
C ALA A 245 3.29 5.39 -6.50
N VAL A 246 3.63 5.75 -5.26
CA VAL A 246 4.09 7.09 -4.88
C VAL A 246 5.48 6.93 -4.28
N THR A 247 6.47 7.54 -4.94
CA THR A 247 7.88 7.36 -4.61
C THR A 247 8.57 8.70 -4.50
N ALA A 248 9.39 8.88 -3.48
CA ALA A 248 10.18 10.07 -3.25
C ALA A 248 11.65 9.69 -3.05
N THR A 249 12.55 10.48 -3.65
CA THR A 249 13.98 10.42 -3.36
C THR A 249 14.33 11.19 -2.09
N ASP A 250 13.44 12.08 -1.65
CA ASP A 250 13.60 12.94 -0.48
C ASP A 250 12.23 13.15 0.19
N SER A 251 12.18 13.17 1.52
CA SER A 251 10.91 13.39 2.24
C SER A 251 10.23 14.70 1.81
N GLY A 252 8.93 14.62 1.53
CA GLY A 252 8.11 15.77 1.11
C GLY A 252 8.21 16.14 -0.37
N THR A 253 8.99 15.43 -1.19
CA THR A 253 9.00 15.68 -2.64
C THR A 253 7.88 14.97 -3.37
N ALA A 254 7.21 13.99 -2.75
CA ALA A 254 6.06 13.32 -3.32
C ALA A 254 4.91 13.23 -2.31
N ALA A 255 3.68 13.28 -2.84
CA ALA A 255 2.44 13.21 -2.08
C ALA A 255 1.37 12.43 -2.84
N GLY A 256 0.41 11.86 -2.12
CA GLY A 256 -0.67 11.06 -2.68
C GLY A 256 -1.96 11.27 -1.90
N SER A 257 -3.08 11.39 -2.62
CA SER A 257 -4.42 11.38 -2.03
C SER A 257 -5.31 10.48 -2.87
N PHE A 258 -5.85 9.45 -2.24
CA PHE A 258 -6.73 8.45 -2.86
C PHE A 258 -8.05 8.46 -2.11
N SER A 259 -9.13 8.87 -2.77
CA SER A 259 -10.46 8.94 -2.18
C SER A 259 -11.43 8.13 -3.02
N HIS A 260 -12.12 7.17 -2.41
CA HIS A 260 -13.08 6.31 -3.11
C HIS A 260 -12.46 5.61 -4.33
N THR A 261 -11.26 5.04 -4.15
CA THR A 261 -10.58 4.30 -5.21
C THR A 261 -10.79 2.80 -5.07
N ILE A 262 -10.83 2.11 -6.21
CA ILE A 262 -10.88 0.65 -6.30
C ILE A 262 -9.57 0.19 -6.91
N HIS A 263 -8.88 -0.77 -6.28
CA HIS A 263 -7.64 -1.35 -6.76
C HIS A 263 -7.85 -2.85 -6.91
N PHE A 264 -7.94 -3.35 -8.14
CA PHE A 264 -8.26 -4.74 -8.43
C PHE A 264 -7.14 -5.43 -9.21
N GLY A 265 -6.60 -6.54 -8.68
CA GLY A 265 -5.64 -7.37 -9.42
C GLY A 265 -4.28 -6.71 -9.67
N LEU A 266 -3.93 -5.68 -8.90
CA LEU A 266 -2.63 -5.01 -8.98
C LEU A 266 -1.52 -5.90 -8.41
N GLN A 267 -0.27 -5.70 -8.87
CA GLN A 267 0.86 -6.42 -8.28
C GLN A 267 1.03 -6.05 -6.79
N THR A 268 1.03 -4.77 -6.47
CA THR A 268 0.84 -4.19 -5.14
C THR A 268 -0.29 -3.18 -5.25
N GLY A 269 -1.30 -3.24 -4.38
CA GLY A 269 -2.47 -2.36 -4.49
C GLY A 269 -2.09 -0.88 -4.46
N LEU A 270 -1.25 -0.48 -3.50
CA LEU A 270 -0.62 0.83 -3.43
C LEU A 270 0.78 0.74 -2.82
N PHE A 271 1.78 1.20 -3.55
CA PHE A 271 3.17 1.22 -3.08
C PHE A 271 3.62 2.64 -2.71
N LEU A 272 4.04 2.83 -1.47
CA LEU A 272 4.48 4.11 -0.91
C LEU A 272 5.93 3.99 -0.47
N SER A 273 6.83 4.82 -1.01
CA SER A 273 8.27 4.71 -0.72
C SER A 273 8.92 6.07 -0.55
N GLY A 274 9.46 6.35 0.64
CA GLY A 274 10.12 7.62 0.97
C GLY A 274 9.18 8.83 1.04
N VAL A 275 7.86 8.62 1.12
CA VAL A 275 6.83 9.67 1.02
C VAL A 275 6.42 10.22 2.38
N THR A 276 5.73 11.37 2.39
CA THR A 276 5.15 11.93 3.62
C THR A 276 3.72 12.38 3.38
N GLY A 277 2.80 12.08 4.31
CA GLY A 277 1.45 12.64 4.29
C GLY A 277 0.53 12.05 3.22
N VAL A 278 0.69 10.76 2.89
CA VAL A 278 -0.22 10.10 1.93
C VAL A 278 -1.52 9.72 2.63
N THR A 279 -2.65 10.01 1.98
CA THR A 279 -3.99 9.66 2.46
C THR A 279 -4.70 8.68 1.54
N VAL A 280 -5.34 7.68 2.14
CA VAL A 280 -6.25 6.73 1.48
C VAL A 280 -7.55 6.73 2.28
N ASP A 281 -8.67 7.10 1.65
CA ASP A 281 -9.97 7.22 2.32
C ASP A 281 -11.09 6.61 1.48
N GLY A 282 -11.89 5.73 2.10
CA GLY A 282 -13.17 5.31 1.53
C GLY A 282 -13.10 4.38 0.31
N GLY A 283 -12.09 3.51 0.19
CA GLY A 283 -11.85 2.68 -1.00
C GLY A 283 -11.85 1.16 -0.79
N GLU A 284 -11.54 0.43 -1.86
CA GLU A 284 -11.39 -1.02 -1.89
C GLU A 284 -10.06 -1.44 -2.54
N ILE A 285 -9.34 -2.37 -1.93
CA ILE A 285 -8.17 -3.02 -2.51
C ILE A 285 -8.38 -4.53 -2.47
N ILE A 286 -8.37 -5.15 -3.64
CA ILE A 286 -8.84 -6.51 -3.85
C ILE A 286 -7.83 -7.28 -4.70
N ASN A 287 -7.48 -8.49 -4.27
CA ASN A 287 -6.62 -9.40 -5.05
C ASN A 287 -5.26 -8.79 -5.43
N ALA A 288 -4.65 -8.03 -4.52
CA ALA A 288 -3.27 -7.64 -4.75
C ALA A 288 -2.38 -8.90 -4.79
N VAL A 289 -1.50 -9.02 -5.79
CA VAL A 289 -0.62 -10.20 -5.93
C VAL A 289 0.37 -10.30 -4.78
N GLU A 290 0.86 -9.16 -4.28
CA GLU A 290 1.68 -9.01 -3.09
C GLU A 290 0.87 -8.35 -1.97
N ASN A 291 1.27 -7.14 -1.55
CA ASN A 291 0.62 -6.43 -0.45
C ASN A 291 -0.54 -5.58 -0.97
N GLY A 292 -1.58 -5.42 -0.17
CA GLY A 292 -2.62 -4.45 -0.44
C GLY A 292 -2.06 -3.04 -0.46
N ILE A 293 -1.45 -2.61 0.66
CA ILE A 293 -0.68 -1.36 0.77
C ILE A 293 0.71 -1.69 1.34
N ALA A 294 1.75 -1.15 0.71
CA ALA A 294 3.11 -1.23 1.19
C ALA A 294 3.65 0.17 1.50
N VAL A 295 4.06 0.38 2.76
CA VAL A 295 4.61 1.63 3.29
C VAL A 295 6.09 1.41 3.58
N THR A 296 6.96 1.96 2.73
CA THR A 296 8.38 1.60 2.71
C THR A 296 9.35 2.77 2.73
N ASN A 297 10.64 2.48 2.90
CA ASN A 297 11.76 3.39 2.71
C ASN A 297 11.66 4.67 3.56
N GLY A 298 11.24 4.52 4.82
CA GLY A 298 11.12 5.64 5.75
C GLY A 298 9.99 6.61 5.43
N SER A 299 8.92 6.11 4.80
CA SER A 299 7.69 6.87 4.62
C SER A 299 7.10 7.29 5.98
N SER A 300 6.42 8.42 6.04
CA SER A 300 5.80 8.88 7.28
C SER A 300 4.44 9.54 7.12
N ASP A 301 3.67 9.55 8.20
CA ASP A 301 2.40 10.28 8.31
C ASP A 301 1.39 9.77 7.27
N THR A 302 1.37 8.46 7.07
CA THR A 302 0.44 7.78 6.17
C THR A 302 -0.86 7.51 6.91
N VAL A 303 -1.98 7.92 6.32
CA VAL A 303 -3.32 7.74 6.90
C VAL A 303 -4.17 6.90 5.96
N ILE A 304 -4.71 5.81 6.49
CA ILE A 304 -5.62 4.90 5.79
C ILE A 304 -6.93 4.85 6.59
N SER A 305 -8.02 5.34 6.01
CA SER A 305 -9.33 5.41 6.65
C SER A 305 -10.42 4.75 5.81
N ASN A 306 -11.39 4.14 6.47
CA ASN A 306 -12.64 3.66 5.86
C ASN A 306 -12.42 2.77 4.62
N THR A 307 -11.33 2.00 4.61
CA THR A 307 -10.87 1.26 3.44
C THR A 307 -10.95 -0.25 3.69
N THR A 308 -11.43 -0.98 2.69
CA THR A 308 -11.49 -2.44 2.70
C THR A 308 -10.32 -3.01 1.90
N ILE A 309 -9.54 -3.91 2.51
CA ILE A 309 -8.44 -4.60 1.85
C ILE A 309 -8.65 -6.11 2.00
N THR A 310 -8.82 -6.81 0.88
CA THR A 310 -9.11 -8.25 0.90
C THR A 310 -8.25 -9.06 -0.06
N ARG A 311 -7.95 -10.30 0.33
CA ARG A 311 -7.31 -11.31 -0.54
C ARG A 311 -5.96 -10.88 -1.11
N SER A 312 -5.13 -10.23 -0.29
CA SER A 312 -3.76 -9.90 -0.69
C SER A 312 -2.87 -11.14 -0.63
N GLY A 313 -2.01 -11.34 -1.63
CA GLY A 313 -1.08 -12.48 -1.71
C GLY A 313 0.07 -12.42 -0.70
N ALA A 314 0.25 -11.29 -0.03
CA ALA A 314 1.10 -11.08 1.15
C ALA A 314 0.25 -10.55 2.32
N SER A 315 0.56 -9.37 2.85
CA SER A 315 -0.21 -8.73 3.94
C SER A 315 -1.17 -7.68 3.38
N ALA A 316 -2.29 -7.42 4.05
CA ALA A 316 -3.20 -6.35 3.60
C ALA A 316 -2.52 -4.99 3.72
N ILE A 317 -1.85 -4.71 4.85
CA ILE A 317 -0.98 -3.55 5.02
C ILE A 317 0.40 -4.05 5.49
N SER A 318 1.45 -3.55 4.85
CA SER A 318 2.83 -3.75 5.27
C SER A 318 3.53 -2.42 5.53
N MET A 319 4.28 -2.33 6.64
CA MET A 319 5.15 -1.21 6.96
C MET A 319 6.56 -1.74 7.23
N ASP A 320 7.56 -1.18 6.54
CA ASP A 320 8.95 -1.57 6.71
C ASP A 320 9.70 -0.74 7.77
N LYS A 321 10.95 -1.15 7.99
CA LYS A 321 11.91 -0.45 8.84
C LYS A 321 12.02 1.01 8.44
N ARG A 322 12.26 1.89 9.42
CA ARG A 322 12.40 3.36 9.26
C ARG A 322 11.09 4.10 8.97
N SER A 323 10.06 3.43 8.44
CA SER A 323 8.74 4.02 8.22
C SER A 323 8.02 4.22 9.56
N ARG A 324 7.24 5.30 9.72
CA ARG A 324 6.68 5.70 11.02
C ARG A 324 5.35 6.44 10.87
N ASN A 325 4.62 6.66 11.95
CA ASN A 325 3.37 7.44 11.94
C ASN A 325 2.36 6.88 10.94
N LEU A 326 2.07 5.58 11.02
CA LEU A 326 1.03 4.92 10.23
C LEU A 326 -0.27 4.92 11.03
N THR A 327 -1.31 5.52 10.48
CA THR A 327 -2.66 5.52 11.07
C THR A 327 -3.62 4.70 10.21
N VAL A 328 -4.27 3.72 10.80
CA VAL A 328 -5.30 2.87 10.19
C VAL A 328 -6.59 3.03 10.99
N THR A 329 -7.68 3.48 10.37
CA THR A 329 -8.92 3.79 11.10
C THR A 329 -10.17 3.35 10.33
N GLY A 330 -11.07 2.62 10.98
CA GLY A 330 -12.35 2.24 10.35
C GLY A 330 -12.18 1.28 9.17
N CYS A 331 -11.10 0.49 9.15
CA CYS A 331 -10.77 -0.40 8.03
C CYS A 331 -11.31 -1.82 8.21
N MET A 332 -11.39 -2.56 7.12
CA MET A 332 -11.61 -4.02 7.11
C MET A 332 -10.46 -4.69 6.37
N LEU A 333 -9.70 -5.55 7.07
CA LEU A 333 -8.50 -6.20 6.55
C LEU A 333 -8.67 -7.72 6.61
N ALA A 334 -8.93 -8.36 5.47
CA ALA A 334 -9.33 -9.77 5.47
C ALA A 334 -8.66 -10.66 4.43
N ASP A 335 -8.60 -11.95 4.75
CA ASP A 335 -8.24 -13.04 3.84
C ASP A 335 -6.87 -12.90 3.15
N SER A 336 -5.92 -12.22 3.78
CA SER A 336 -4.57 -12.09 3.25
C SER A 336 -3.73 -13.33 3.54
N GLN A 337 -2.80 -13.68 2.66
CA GLN A 337 -1.95 -14.88 2.82
C GLN A 337 -0.90 -14.74 3.93
N ARG A 338 -0.75 -13.55 4.51
CA ARG A 338 0.06 -13.29 5.69
C ARG A 338 -0.79 -12.66 6.79
N PHE A 339 -0.61 -11.38 7.05
CA PHE A 339 -1.26 -10.67 8.14
C PHE A 339 -2.24 -9.63 7.59
N GLY A 340 -3.22 -9.23 8.40
CA GLY A 340 -3.99 -8.01 8.15
C GLY A 340 -3.06 -6.79 8.19
N VAL A 341 -2.23 -6.69 9.23
CA VAL A 341 -1.16 -5.68 9.30
C VAL A 341 0.15 -6.34 9.71
N GLU A 342 1.21 -6.10 8.96
CA GLU A 342 2.58 -6.46 9.31
C GLU A 342 3.46 -5.21 9.33
N ALA A 343 3.96 -4.84 10.50
CA ALA A 343 4.73 -3.64 10.70
C ALA A 343 6.07 -3.96 11.40
N ASP A 344 7.17 -3.56 10.78
CA ASP A 344 8.53 -3.71 11.32
C ASP A 344 9.16 -2.34 11.51
N GLY A 345 9.21 -1.88 12.76
CA GLY A 345 9.82 -0.63 13.18
C GLY A 345 11.29 -0.74 13.57
N SER A 346 11.92 -1.91 13.38
CA SER A 346 13.31 -2.12 13.80
C SER A 346 14.24 -1.06 13.22
N ALA A 347 15.25 -0.68 13.99
CA ALA A 347 16.31 0.18 13.51
C ALA A 347 16.99 -0.43 12.27
N LEU A 348 17.52 0.44 11.40
CA LEU A 348 18.30 0.00 10.25
C LEU A 348 19.72 -0.47 10.65
N ALA A 349 20.14 -0.15 11.87
CA ALA A 349 21.40 -0.62 12.45
C ALA A 349 21.31 -0.74 13.97
N ASP A 350 22.05 -1.69 14.53
CA ASP A 350 22.14 -1.94 15.97
C ASP A 350 23.34 -1.23 16.63
N GLY A 351 24.01 -0.33 15.90
CA GLY A 351 25.15 0.43 16.39
C GLY A 351 25.80 1.35 15.34
N PRO A 352 26.90 2.05 15.70
CA PRO A 352 27.63 2.93 14.79
C PRO A 352 28.00 2.18 13.51
N ASN A 353 27.52 2.69 12.39
CA ASN A 353 27.68 2.05 11.09
C ASN A 353 28.23 3.06 10.08
N PRO A 354 29.00 2.61 9.07
CA PRO A 354 29.61 3.48 8.06
C PRO A 354 28.61 4.31 7.26
N GLU A 355 27.36 3.83 7.15
CA GLU A 355 26.30 4.44 6.34
C GLU A 355 25.47 5.49 7.09
N GLY A 356 25.73 5.66 8.40
CA GLY A 356 25.01 6.62 9.23
C GLY A 356 23.52 6.28 9.43
N TYR A 357 23.14 5.01 9.29
CA TYR A 357 21.78 4.55 9.58
C TYR A 357 21.39 4.87 11.03
N GLY A 358 20.14 5.32 11.19
CA GLY A 358 19.56 5.62 12.49
C GLY A 358 19.45 4.38 13.36
N LEU A 359 19.63 4.57 14.66
CA LEU A 359 19.49 3.56 15.70
C LEU A 359 18.11 3.59 16.35
N ASP A 360 17.31 4.61 16.02
CA ASP A 360 15.98 4.79 16.58
C ASP A 360 14.99 3.83 15.90
N HIS A 361 14.10 3.26 16.71
CA HIS A 361 12.97 2.49 16.22
C HIS A 361 11.93 3.40 15.55
N ALA A 362 11.02 2.80 14.78
CA ALA A 362 9.82 3.49 14.37
C ALA A 362 8.92 3.78 15.57
N ALA A 363 8.17 4.87 15.48
CA ALA A 363 7.15 5.21 16.45
C ALA A 363 5.83 5.54 15.75
N GLY A 364 4.73 5.46 16.50
CA GLY A 364 3.42 5.92 16.04
C GLY A 364 2.78 4.97 15.03
N LEU A 365 2.49 3.74 15.46
CA LEU A 365 1.52 2.89 14.77
C LEU A 365 0.18 3.00 15.50
N THR A 366 -0.82 3.59 14.85
CA THR A 366 -2.16 3.72 15.43
C THR A 366 -3.15 2.92 14.59
N ILE A 367 -3.80 1.93 15.18
CA ILE A 367 -4.88 1.15 14.56
C ILE A 367 -6.12 1.31 15.43
N THR A 368 -7.17 1.91 14.86
CA THR A 368 -8.40 2.24 15.59
C THR A 368 -9.64 1.77 14.85
N ALA A 369 -10.65 1.29 15.58
CA ALA A 369 -11.97 0.95 15.04
C ALA A 369 -11.90 0.04 13.78
N THR A 370 -10.96 -0.91 13.76
CA THR A 370 -10.61 -1.70 12.57
C THR A 370 -10.94 -3.17 12.79
N SER A 371 -11.55 -3.81 11.79
CA SER A 371 -11.81 -5.24 11.76
C SER A 371 -10.73 -5.99 10.97
N VAL A 372 -10.24 -7.09 11.53
CA VAL A 372 -9.19 -7.92 10.93
C VAL A 372 -9.59 -9.38 11.04
N SER A 373 -9.65 -10.11 9.93
CA SER A 373 -10.08 -11.51 9.98
C SER A 373 -9.58 -12.41 8.85
N GLY A 374 -9.49 -13.71 9.15
CA GLY A 374 -9.25 -14.75 8.15
C GLY A 374 -7.87 -14.70 7.48
N ASN A 375 -6.89 -14.01 8.08
CA ASN A 375 -5.54 -13.89 7.54
C ASN A 375 -4.71 -15.13 7.90
N ALA A 376 -3.95 -15.64 6.94
CA ALA A 376 -3.37 -16.98 7.06
C ALA A 376 -2.23 -17.11 8.10
N ARG A 377 -1.57 -16.02 8.48
CA ARG A 377 -0.49 -16.02 9.49
C ARG A 377 -0.86 -15.36 10.81
N GLY A 378 -1.91 -14.56 10.85
CA GLY A 378 -2.36 -13.85 12.05
C GLY A 378 -2.98 -12.49 11.70
N GLY A 379 -3.50 -11.79 12.70
CA GLY A 379 -4.23 -10.55 12.48
C GLY A 379 -3.28 -9.37 12.29
N ILE A 380 -2.63 -8.97 13.38
CA ILE A 380 -1.71 -7.84 13.41
C ILE A 380 -0.40 -8.30 14.04
N ARG A 381 0.71 -7.99 13.36
CA ARG A 381 2.07 -8.21 13.85
C ARG A 381 2.85 -6.90 13.82
N ALA A 382 3.33 -6.48 14.98
CA ALA A 382 4.14 -5.28 15.14
C ALA A 382 5.47 -5.63 15.83
N VAL A 383 6.57 -5.23 15.21
CA VAL A 383 7.93 -5.52 15.69
C VAL A 383 8.67 -4.21 15.90
N ALA A 384 9.19 -4.01 17.10
CA ALA A 384 10.00 -2.87 17.51
C ALA A 384 9.39 -1.50 17.14
N ILE A 385 8.18 -1.22 17.65
CA ILE A 385 7.47 0.04 17.41
C ILE A 385 7.12 0.70 18.74
N ASP A 386 7.65 1.89 18.96
CA ASP A 386 7.34 2.71 20.14
C ASP A 386 6.01 3.49 19.95
N ALA A 387 5.37 3.88 21.04
CA ALA A 387 4.15 4.70 21.02
C ALA A 387 3.07 4.09 20.11
N ALA A 388 2.84 2.78 20.24
CA ALA A 388 1.90 2.04 19.41
C ALA A 388 0.52 1.94 20.09
N GLU A 389 -0.54 2.24 19.34
CA GLU A 389 -1.92 2.25 19.84
C GLU A 389 -2.82 1.32 19.03
N TYR A 390 -3.51 0.42 19.73
CA TYR A 390 -4.44 -0.56 19.18
C TYR A 390 -5.77 -0.44 19.92
N VAL A 391 -6.72 0.31 19.36
CA VAL A 391 -7.92 0.76 20.08
C VAL A 391 -9.18 0.35 19.32
N GLU A 392 -10.22 -0.11 20.00
CA GLU A 392 -11.50 -0.46 19.35
C GLU A 392 -11.35 -1.51 18.23
N LEU A 393 -10.43 -2.47 18.42
CA LEU A 393 -10.19 -3.52 17.43
C LEU A 393 -11.21 -4.65 17.52
N SER A 394 -11.54 -5.23 16.36
CA SER A 394 -12.26 -6.51 16.26
C SER A 394 -11.44 -7.48 15.41
N VAL A 395 -10.64 -8.31 16.07
CA VAL A 395 -9.75 -9.26 15.38
C VAL A 395 -10.22 -10.69 15.62
N GLU A 396 -10.44 -11.44 14.54
CA GLU A 396 -10.81 -12.86 14.59
C GLU A 396 -9.93 -13.68 13.64
N GLU A 397 -9.05 -14.50 14.22
CA GLU A 397 -8.03 -15.21 13.47
C GLU A 397 -7.93 -16.68 13.85
N HIS A 398 -7.37 -17.48 12.94
CA HIS A 398 -6.97 -18.85 13.31
C HIS A 398 -5.67 -18.86 14.10
N ALA A 399 -4.68 -18.09 13.64
CA ALA A 399 -3.40 -17.90 14.32
C ALA A 399 -3.50 -16.79 15.38
N THR A 400 -2.37 -16.20 15.76
CA THR A 400 -2.34 -15.12 16.74
C THR A 400 -3.10 -13.89 16.24
N ALA A 401 -4.00 -13.36 17.06
CA ALA A 401 -4.80 -12.18 16.67
C ALA A 401 -3.97 -10.89 16.72
N LEU A 402 -3.24 -10.65 17.82
CA LEU A 402 -2.29 -9.54 17.94
C LEU A 402 -0.95 -10.03 18.51
N GLU A 403 0.12 -9.80 17.75
CA GLU A 403 1.51 -10.09 18.12
C GLU A 403 2.31 -8.80 18.21
N LEU A 404 2.86 -8.52 19.39
CA LEU A 404 3.68 -7.36 19.71
C LEU A 404 5.07 -7.85 20.15
N LEU A 405 6.10 -7.56 19.35
CA LEU A 405 7.47 -7.98 19.59
C LEU A 405 8.33 -6.74 19.78
N GLY A 406 9.13 -6.70 20.84
CA GLY A 406 10.03 -5.59 21.11
C GLY A 406 11.37 -5.70 20.35
N PRO A 407 12.32 -4.79 20.66
CA PRO A 407 12.24 -3.74 21.68
C PRO A 407 11.21 -2.65 21.35
N ALA A 408 10.29 -2.36 22.27
CA ALA A 408 9.24 -1.34 22.08
C ALA A 408 8.83 -0.72 23.42
N ASP A 409 8.49 0.57 23.44
CA ASP A 409 8.03 1.31 24.63
C ASP A 409 6.69 2.01 24.38
N ASP A 410 5.91 2.28 25.45
CA ASP A 410 4.62 2.99 25.38
C ASP A 410 3.62 2.33 24.42
N VAL A 411 3.22 1.09 24.73
CA VAL A 411 2.28 0.33 23.90
C VAL A 411 0.91 0.25 24.57
N ARG A 412 -0.14 0.70 23.87
CA ARG A 412 -1.51 0.68 24.37
C ARG A 412 -2.41 -0.24 23.54
N VAL A 413 -3.05 -1.21 24.20
CA VAL A 413 -4.09 -2.06 23.62
C VAL A 413 -5.38 -1.85 24.41
N ALA A 414 -6.43 -1.32 23.78
CA ALA A 414 -7.62 -0.90 24.50
C ALA A 414 -8.97 -1.15 23.79
N ASP A 415 -10.00 -1.41 24.59
CA ASP A 415 -11.42 -1.28 24.22
C ASP A 415 -11.86 -2.13 23.00
N GLY A 416 -11.41 -3.38 22.88
CA GLY A 416 -11.67 -4.23 21.72
C GLY A 416 -11.83 -5.72 22.02
N THR A 417 -11.94 -6.50 20.96
CA THR A 417 -12.03 -7.97 21.01
C THR A 417 -10.92 -8.60 20.16
N LEU A 418 -10.14 -9.48 20.76
CA LEU A 418 -9.15 -10.31 20.08
C LEU A 418 -9.53 -11.78 20.27
N THR A 419 -9.81 -12.46 19.16
CA THR A 419 -10.18 -13.88 19.15
C THR A 419 -9.21 -14.67 18.30
N SER A 420 -8.63 -15.72 18.89
CA SER A 420 -7.83 -16.72 18.18
C SER A 420 -8.48 -18.10 18.31
N THR A 421 -8.79 -18.75 17.20
CA THR A 421 -9.45 -20.07 17.18
C THR A 421 -8.47 -21.24 17.23
N GLY A 422 -7.18 -21.02 17.02
CA GLY A 422 -6.14 -22.05 17.01
C GLY A 422 -4.78 -21.60 17.57
N GLY A 423 -4.73 -20.49 18.30
CA GLY A 423 -3.50 -19.95 18.87
C GLY A 423 -3.77 -19.06 20.08
N VAL A 424 -2.97 -17.99 20.19
CA VAL A 424 -3.05 -17.01 21.29
C VAL A 424 -3.79 -15.74 20.84
N ALA A 425 -4.69 -15.18 21.64
CA ALA A 425 -5.35 -13.93 21.26
C ALA A 425 -4.36 -12.74 21.28
N LEU A 426 -3.56 -12.61 22.34
CA LEU A 426 -2.57 -11.54 22.48
C LEU A 426 -1.21 -12.11 22.89
N SER A 427 -0.19 -11.86 22.09
CA SER A 427 1.21 -12.17 22.41
C SER A 427 2.02 -10.89 22.54
N ILE A 428 2.72 -10.72 23.66
CA ILE A 428 3.63 -9.59 23.93
C ILE A 428 4.98 -10.18 24.34
N ALA A 429 6.03 -9.92 23.56
CA ALA A 429 7.33 -10.53 23.80
C ALA A 429 8.54 -9.65 23.43
N ASP A 430 9.74 -10.11 23.75
CA ASP A 430 11.02 -9.58 23.25
C ASP A 430 11.33 -8.14 23.67
N SER A 431 11.24 -7.82 24.97
CA SER A 431 11.55 -6.50 25.55
C SER A 431 10.58 -5.39 25.17
N VAL A 432 9.28 -5.69 25.19
CA VAL A 432 8.24 -4.65 25.23
C VAL A 432 8.17 -4.08 26.66
N THR A 433 8.26 -2.76 26.81
CA THR A 433 8.18 -2.03 28.07
C THR A 433 6.98 -1.07 28.08
N ASP A 434 6.47 -0.79 29.27
CA ASP A 434 5.33 0.11 29.49
C ASP A 434 4.09 -0.21 28.65
N ALA A 435 3.80 -1.51 28.45
CA ALA A 435 2.60 -1.92 27.74
C ALA A 435 1.38 -1.90 28.67
N VAL A 436 0.27 -1.30 28.21
CA VAL A 436 -1.01 -1.26 28.92
C VAL A 436 -2.09 -1.94 28.07
N VAL A 437 -2.68 -2.99 28.62
CA VAL A 437 -3.82 -3.72 28.03
C VAL A 437 -5.04 -3.48 28.89
N THR A 438 -6.09 -2.85 28.35
CA THR A 438 -7.27 -2.49 29.15
C THR A 438 -8.61 -2.56 28.41
N GLY A 439 -9.69 -2.93 29.11
CA GLY A 439 -11.02 -2.97 28.51
C GLY A 439 -11.18 -4.01 27.40
N MET A 440 -10.28 -4.99 27.31
CA MET A 440 -10.27 -5.98 26.23
C MET A 440 -11.10 -7.22 26.54
N THR A 441 -11.69 -7.81 25.51
CA THR A 441 -12.14 -9.20 25.51
C THR A 441 -11.14 -10.06 24.74
N LEU A 442 -10.42 -10.93 25.44
CA LEU A 442 -9.31 -11.73 24.91
C LEU A 442 -9.71 -13.21 24.97
N THR A 443 -9.91 -13.83 23.81
CA THR A 443 -10.35 -15.24 23.71
C THR A 443 -9.39 -16.05 22.85
N GLY A 444 -8.74 -17.06 23.43
CA GLY A 444 -7.88 -17.97 22.67
C GLY A 444 -8.13 -19.44 22.97
N THR A 445 -7.82 -20.30 22.01
CA THR A 445 -7.95 -21.77 22.19
C THR A 445 -6.75 -22.35 22.94
N ASP A 446 -5.52 -21.99 22.52
CA ASP A 446 -4.28 -22.48 23.11
C ASP A 446 -3.80 -21.61 24.28
N GLY A 447 -4.14 -20.32 24.25
CA GLY A 447 -4.01 -19.41 25.37
C GLY A 447 -4.66 -18.06 25.05
N ALA A 448 -5.10 -17.30 26.04
CA ALA A 448 -5.68 -15.99 25.75
C ALA A 448 -4.61 -14.89 25.69
N VAL A 449 -3.68 -14.89 26.66
CA VAL A 449 -2.57 -13.93 26.71
C VAL A 449 -1.25 -14.65 26.98
N SER A 450 -0.21 -14.29 26.23
CA SER A 450 1.16 -14.73 26.45
C SER A 450 2.08 -13.52 26.61
N VAL A 451 2.86 -13.50 27.69
CA VAL A 451 3.86 -12.46 27.98
C VAL A 451 5.22 -13.13 28.19
N ALA A 452 6.23 -12.74 27.39
CA ALA A 452 7.56 -13.33 27.46
C ALA A 452 8.66 -12.26 27.38
N ASP A 453 9.52 -12.16 28.40
CA ASP A 453 10.54 -11.12 28.49
C ASP A 453 10.00 -9.69 28.26
N ALA A 454 8.82 -9.38 28.83
CA ALA A 454 8.13 -8.09 28.63
C ALA A 454 7.46 -7.58 29.92
N ALA A 455 7.22 -6.27 30.00
CA ALA A 455 6.56 -5.61 31.13
C ALA A 455 5.17 -5.10 30.72
N VAL A 456 4.11 -5.66 31.31
CA VAL A 456 2.72 -5.41 30.86
C VAL A 456 1.77 -5.18 32.04
N THR A 457 1.02 -4.09 32.00
CA THR A 457 -0.12 -3.84 32.90
C THR A 457 -1.42 -4.30 32.25
N LEU A 458 -2.07 -5.31 32.83
CA LEU A 458 -3.41 -5.75 32.43
C LEU A 458 -4.46 -5.24 33.43
N THR A 459 -5.45 -4.48 32.97
CA THR A 459 -6.50 -3.91 33.85
C THR A 459 -7.87 -3.95 33.17
N ASP A 460 -8.91 -4.39 33.88
CA ASP A 460 -10.30 -4.41 33.38
C ASP A 460 -10.52 -5.23 32.09
N ASN A 461 -9.79 -6.34 31.95
CA ASN A 461 -9.91 -7.25 30.80
C ASN A 461 -10.76 -8.49 31.12
N THR A 462 -11.53 -8.94 30.14
CA THR A 462 -12.18 -10.27 30.14
C THR A 462 -11.29 -11.25 29.39
N VAL A 463 -10.75 -12.24 30.09
CA VAL A 463 -9.82 -13.22 29.53
C VAL A 463 -10.45 -14.61 29.55
N GLN A 464 -10.57 -15.24 28.38
CA GLN A 464 -11.28 -16.51 28.20
C GLN A 464 -10.45 -17.49 27.40
N VAL A 465 -10.50 -18.76 27.81
CA VAL A 465 -9.92 -19.87 27.06
C VAL A 465 -11.01 -20.86 26.73
N SER A 466 -11.16 -21.17 25.45
CA SER A 466 -12.15 -22.14 24.96
C SER A 466 -11.62 -23.58 24.97
N GLY A 467 -10.30 -23.76 24.93
CA GLY A 467 -9.60 -25.05 24.96
C GLY A 467 -9.04 -25.43 26.34
N SER A 468 -8.02 -26.30 26.33
CA SER A 468 -7.28 -26.72 27.53
C SER A 468 -6.07 -25.82 27.84
N GLY A 469 -5.97 -24.67 27.20
CA GLY A 469 -4.88 -23.71 27.31
C GLY A 469 -4.86 -22.92 28.62
N HIS A 470 -3.99 -21.91 28.66
CA HIS A 470 -3.84 -21.01 29.81
C HIS A 470 -4.45 -19.64 29.51
N ALA A 471 -5.19 -19.08 30.48
CA ALA A 471 -5.73 -17.72 30.34
C ALA A 471 -4.59 -16.70 30.24
N LEU A 472 -3.52 -16.90 31.00
CA LEU A 472 -2.32 -16.08 30.98
C LEU A 472 -1.09 -16.98 31.14
N SER A 473 -0.14 -16.87 30.23
CA SER A 473 1.23 -17.40 30.39
C SER A 473 2.20 -16.24 30.59
N ILE A 474 3.12 -16.40 31.54
CA ILE A 474 4.17 -15.42 31.85
C ILE A 474 5.48 -16.19 31.91
N ASP A 475 6.39 -15.85 30.99
CA ASP A 475 7.67 -16.54 30.81
C ASP A 475 8.84 -15.55 30.81
N GLY A 476 10.04 -16.03 31.11
CA GLY A 476 11.26 -15.20 31.10
C GLY A 476 11.29 -14.12 32.18
N ALA A 477 11.98 -13.00 31.89
CA ALA A 477 12.10 -11.83 32.74
C ALA A 477 10.89 -10.89 32.63
N SER A 478 9.68 -11.45 32.63
CA SER A 478 8.43 -10.69 32.50
C SER A 478 7.94 -10.14 33.84
N THR A 479 7.24 -9.00 33.81
CA THR A 479 6.62 -8.37 34.99
C THR A 479 5.22 -7.85 34.74
#